data_AF-A0A947FXM2-F1
#
_entry.id   AF-A0A947FXM2-F1
#
_cell.length_a   1.000
_cell.length_b   1.000
_cell.length_c   1.000
_cell.angle_alpha   90.00
_cell.angle_beta   90.00
_cell.angle_gamma   90.00
#
_symmetry.space_group_name_H-M   'P 1'
#
loop_
_entity.id
_entity.type
_entity.pdbx_description
1 polymer ?
#
loop_
_entity_poly.entity_id
_entity_poly.type
_entity_poly.pdbx_seq_one_letter_code
_entity_poly.pdbx_strand_id
1 'polypeptide(L)'
;DAVTETGRRNQLASASVLHSRTASRAAPGEPGRKESFTMLEFILHLVVSALLLIVVAKIVDGVVSSVNECRAVKLACGPDFLVVTPGIRLAGEAVQDQKRVATPAVARAAGADFLVVGRSITRAEDPAAALERIRAELG
;
A
#
# COMPACT_ATOMS: atom_id res chain seq x y z
N ASP A 1 -6.30 -25.54 36.37
CA ASP A 1 -5.98 -24.12 36.20
C ASP A 1 -4.97 -23.89 35.10
N ALA A 2 -5.45 -23.37 33.97
CA ALA A 2 -4.77 -22.57 32.94
C ALA A 2 -5.59 -22.69 31.65
N VAL A 3 -6.57 -21.81 31.54
CA VAL A 3 -7.40 -21.61 30.35
C VAL A 3 -6.48 -21.31 29.16
N THR A 4 -6.61 -22.10 28.10
CA THR A 4 -5.96 -21.89 26.81
C THR A 4 -6.59 -20.67 26.15
N GLU A 5 -6.12 -19.49 26.52
CA GLU A 5 -6.57 -18.23 25.93
C GLU A 5 -5.89 -18.05 24.56
N THR A 6 -6.47 -18.67 23.53
CA THR A 6 -6.14 -18.40 22.13
C THR A 6 -6.71 -17.03 21.75
N GLY A 7 -6.25 -15.98 22.43
CA GLY A 7 -6.60 -14.60 22.10
C GLY A 7 -5.94 -14.24 20.78
N ARG A 8 -6.75 -14.06 19.72
CA ARG A 8 -6.29 -13.40 18.49
C ARG A 8 -5.80 -11.99 18.88
N ARG A 9 -4.48 -11.81 19.01
CA ARG A 9 -3.90 -10.48 19.11
C ARG A 9 -4.17 -9.75 17.79
N ASN A 10 -4.56 -8.47 17.88
CA ASN A 10 -4.71 -7.63 16.70
C ASN A 10 -3.35 -7.51 16.00
N GLN A 11 -3.32 -7.71 14.68
CA GLN A 11 -2.11 -7.51 13.89
C GLN A 11 -1.78 -6.01 13.84
N LEU A 12 -0.55 -5.64 14.18
CA LEU A 12 -0.05 -4.28 14.11
C LEU A 12 0.52 -4.01 12.72
N ALA A 13 0.00 -3.00 12.02
CA ALA A 13 0.54 -2.55 10.74
C ALA A 13 1.08 -1.11 10.87
N SER A 14 2.28 -0.87 10.35
CA SER A 14 2.84 0.48 10.21
C SER A 14 2.32 1.14 8.92
N ALA A 15 2.08 2.45 8.91
CA ALA A 15 1.75 3.18 7.69
C ALA A 15 3.04 3.66 7.02
N SER A 16 3.38 3.14 5.83
CA SER A 16 4.51 3.70 5.07
C SER A 16 4.06 4.95 4.33
N VAL A 17 4.59 6.10 4.74
CA VAL A 17 4.35 7.40 4.08
C VAL A 17 5.26 7.52 2.85
N LEU A 18 4.95 6.79 1.80
CA LEU A 18 5.45 7.10 0.46
C LEU A 18 4.36 7.64 -0.48
N HIS A 19 3.12 7.75 -0.02
CA HIS A 19 1.97 8.07 -0.88
C HIS A 19 1.84 9.53 -1.35
N SER A 20 2.83 10.42 -1.14
CA SER A 20 2.75 11.78 -1.70
C SER A 20 4.05 12.59 -1.84
N ARG A 21 5.23 12.08 -1.46
CA ARG A 21 6.46 12.90 -1.44
C ARG A 21 7.40 12.74 -2.63
N THR A 22 6.97 12.09 -3.71
CA THR A 22 7.63 12.22 -5.02
C THR A 22 6.86 13.19 -5.90
N ALA A 23 7.44 14.39 -6.04
CA ALA A 23 7.15 15.41 -7.06
C ALA A 23 5.79 16.12 -7.01
N SER A 24 5.68 17.12 -6.14
CA SER A 24 4.90 18.38 -6.30
C SER A 24 4.16 18.73 -5.02
N ARG A 25 4.77 19.59 -4.21
CA ARG A 25 4.03 20.49 -3.33
C ARG A 25 4.46 21.90 -3.69
N ALA A 26 3.95 22.43 -4.79
CA ALA A 26 3.76 23.86 -4.87
C ALA A 26 2.49 24.17 -4.07
N ALA A 27 2.64 24.78 -2.89
CA ALA A 27 1.52 25.44 -2.26
C ALA A 27 0.97 26.51 -3.23
N PRO A 28 -0.34 26.74 -3.33
CA PRO A 28 -0.86 27.83 -4.15
C PRO A 28 -0.36 29.16 -3.57
N GLY A 29 0.62 29.79 -4.23
CA GLY A 29 1.14 31.12 -3.88
C GLY A 29 2.66 31.25 -3.79
N GLU A 30 3.46 30.19 -3.80
CA GLU A 30 4.93 30.32 -3.74
C GLU A 30 5.60 30.20 -5.14
N PRO A 31 6.40 31.19 -5.56
CA PRO A 31 7.16 31.10 -6.80
C PRO A 31 8.13 29.91 -6.74
N GLY A 32 7.99 29.01 -7.71
CA GLY A 32 8.61 27.70 -7.73
C GLY A 32 10.14 27.72 -7.74
N ARG A 33 10.73 27.47 -6.58
CA ARG A 33 12.03 26.80 -6.49
C ARG A 33 11.77 25.30 -6.61
N LYS A 34 11.94 24.75 -7.80
CA LYS A 34 12.10 23.29 -7.95
C LYS A 34 13.44 22.95 -7.28
N GLU A 35 13.40 22.47 -6.05
CA GLU A 35 14.61 21.98 -5.38
C GLU A 35 15.20 20.85 -6.25
N SER A 36 16.34 21.13 -6.88
CA SER A 36 17.13 20.13 -7.59
C SER A 36 17.77 19.25 -6.52
N PHE A 37 17.11 18.14 -6.17
CA PHE A 37 17.73 17.15 -5.30
C PHE A 37 18.93 16.54 -6.01
N THR A 38 20.05 16.45 -5.31
CA THR A 38 21.21 15.74 -5.84
C THR A 38 20.94 14.23 -5.86
N MET A 39 21.57 13.50 -6.77
CA MET A 39 21.46 12.04 -6.82
C MET A 39 21.85 11.40 -5.47
N LEU A 40 22.82 12.00 -4.77
CA LEU A 40 23.30 11.53 -3.47
C LEU A 40 22.24 11.67 -2.37
N GLU A 41 21.51 12.79 -2.33
CA GLU A 41 20.41 12.99 -1.37
C GLU A 41 19.25 12.01 -1.59
N PHE A 42 18.97 11.68 -2.84
CA PHE A 42 17.95 10.69 -3.19
C PHE A 42 18.37 9.28 -2.73
N ILE A 43 19.62 8.88 -3.00
CA ILE A 43 20.17 7.60 -2.55
C ILE A 43 20.15 7.53 -1.02
N LEU A 44 20.57 8.59 -0.33
CA LEU A 44 20.59 8.62 1.12
C LEU A 44 19.18 8.48 1.71
N HIS A 45 18.18 9.19 1.16
CA HIS A 45 16.78 9.03 1.56
C HIS A 45 16.27 7.60 1.38
N LEU A 46 16.61 6.97 0.24
CA LEU A 46 16.19 5.61 -0.05
C LEU A 46 16.77 4.62 0.97
N VAL A 47 18.07 4.73 1.26
CA VAL A 47 18.76 3.86 2.22
C VAL A 47 18.20 4.03 3.63
N VAL A 48 18.03 5.27 4.09
CA VAL A 48 17.46 5.55 5.43
C VAL A 48 16.04 4.99 5.55
N SER A 49 15.22 5.15 4.50
CA SER A 49 13.84 4.63 4.49
C SER A 49 13.80 3.11 4.54
N ALA A 50 14.67 2.43 3.78
CA ALA A 50 14.78 0.98 3.79
C ALA A 50 15.24 0.45 5.15
N LEU A 51 16.26 1.07 5.75
CA LEU A 51 16.75 0.70 7.08
C LEU A 51 15.67 0.86 8.15
N LEU A 52 14.95 1.99 8.15
CA LEU A 52 13.86 2.24 9.09
C LEU A 52 12.76 1.18 8.95
N LEU A 53 12.38 0.83 7.71
CA LEU A 53 11.39 -0.21 7.45
C LEU A 53 11.81 -1.56 8.05
N ILE A 54 13.06 -1.98 7.85
CA ILE A 54 13.59 -3.24 8.39
C ILE A 54 13.58 -3.24 9.93
N VAL A 55 13.91 -2.11 10.57
CA VAL A 55 13.88 -1.99 12.03
C VAL A 55 12.44 -2.07 12.55
N VAL A 56 11.51 -1.33 11.92
CA VAL A 56 10.10 -1.33 12.29
C VAL A 56 9.47 -2.71 12.09
N ALA A 57 9.86 -3.45 11.05
CA ALA A 57 9.37 -4.80 10.78
C ALA A 57 9.66 -5.81 11.90
N LYS A 58 10.54 -5.49 12.87
CA LYS A 58 10.78 -6.35 14.05
C LYS A 58 9.72 -6.21 15.14
N ILE A 59 8.87 -5.17 15.08
CA ILE A 59 7.90 -4.84 16.13
C ILE A 59 6.47 -4.64 15.60
N VAL A 60 6.26 -4.85 14.30
CA VAL A 60 4.94 -4.83 13.65
C VAL A 60 4.81 -6.06 12.76
N ASP A 61 3.59 -6.49 12.48
CA ASP A 61 3.30 -7.66 11.65
C ASP A 61 3.25 -7.33 10.16
N GLY A 62 3.12 -6.03 9.82
CA GLY A 62 3.01 -5.60 8.43
C GLY A 62 3.06 -4.09 8.19
N VAL A 63 2.77 -3.71 6.95
CA VAL A 63 2.76 -2.33 6.49
C VAL A 63 1.60 -2.04 5.54
N VAL A 64 1.10 -0.80 5.58
CA VAL A 64 0.22 -0.24 4.54
C VAL A 64 1.08 0.41 3.47
N SER A 65 0.94 -0.03 2.22
CA SER A 65 1.83 0.37 1.12
C SER A 65 1.13 0.33 -0.25
N SER A 66 1.68 1.05 -1.24
CA SER A 66 1.14 1.05 -2.60
C SER A 66 1.47 -0.27 -3.30
N VAL A 67 0.73 -0.56 -4.37
CA VAL A 67 0.98 -1.74 -5.22
C VAL A 67 2.42 -1.78 -5.74
N ASN A 68 3.00 -0.62 -6.06
CA ASN A 68 4.34 -0.51 -6.64
C ASN A 68 5.46 -0.84 -5.63
N GLU A 69 5.15 -0.78 -4.33
CA GLU A 69 6.11 -0.96 -3.25
C GLU A 69 6.03 -2.36 -2.64
N CYS A 70 4.93 -3.09 -2.85
CA CYS A 70 4.67 -4.41 -2.26
C CYS A 70 5.88 -5.34 -2.44
N ARG A 71 6.42 -5.42 -3.65
CA ARG A 71 7.58 -6.26 -3.96
C ARG A 71 8.84 -5.85 -3.20
N ALA A 72 9.10 -4.55 -3.09
CA ALA A 72 10.26 -4.04 -2.36
C ALA A 72 10.14 -4.31 -0.85
N VAL A 73 8.94 -4.15 -0.30
CA VAL A 73 8.65 -4.48 1.11
C VAL A 73 8.85 -5.97 1.36
N LYS A 74 8.26 -6.85 0.54
CA LYS A 74 8.42 -8.30 0.69
C LYS A 74 9.89 -8.73 0.58
N LEU A 75 10.66 -8.09 -0.30
CA LEU A 75 12.10 -8.34 -0.43
C LEU A 75 12.89 -7.91 0.82
N ALA A 76 12.53 -6.78 1.43
CA ALA A 76 13.24 -6.23 2.59
C ALA A 76 12.85 -6.90 3.91
N CYS A 77 11.57 -7.23 4.09
CA CYS A 77 11.01 -7.71 5.36
C CYS A 77 10.71 -9.22 5.38
N GLY A 78 10.74 -9.88 4.22
CA GLY A 78 10.41 -11.30 4.07
C GLY A 78 8.98 -11.55 3.58
N PRO A 79 8.70 -12.79 3.11
CA PRO A 79 7.42 -13.15 2.50
C PRO A 79 6.24 -13.12 3.48
N ASP A 80 6.48 -13.40 4.77
CA ASP A 80 5.45 -13.46 5.80
C ASP A 80 5.04 -12.08 6.34
N PHE A 81 5.79 -11.02 6.01
CA PHE A 81 5.49 -9.67 6.46
C PHE A 81 4.27 -9.12 5.71
N LEU A 82 3.21 -8.74 6.44
CA LEU A 82 1.91 -8.44 5.83
C LEU A 82 1.93 -7.11 5.07
N VAL A 83 1.31 -7.10 3.90
CA VAL A 83 1.19 -5.91 3.04
C VAL A 83 -0.28 -5.63 2.77
N VAL A 84 -0.75 -4.50 3.29
CA VAL A 84 -2.11 -4.00 3.10
C VAL A 84 -2.08 -2.90 2.05
N THR A 85 -2.83 -3.08 0.96
CA THR A 85 -2.76 -2.18 -0.20
C THR A 85 -4.09 -1.49 -0.48
N PRO A 86 -4.19 -0.17 -0.22
CA PRO A 86 -5.37 0.61 -0.56
C PRO A 86 -5.35 1.10 -2.00
N GLY A 87 -6.51 1.58 -2.47
CA GLY A 87 -6.65 2.20 -3.78
C GLY A 87 -6.92 1.21 -4.92
N ILE A 88 -7.32 -0.02 -4.59
CA ILE A 88 -7.69 -1.03 -5.57
C ILE A 88 -9.01 -0.67 -6.26
N ARG A 89 -9.12 -0.94 -7.56
CA ARG A 89 -10.35 -0.79 -8.36
C ARG A 89 -10.54 -1.97 -9.30
N LEU A 90 -11.80 -2.23 -9.67
CA LEU A 90 -12.12 -3.21 -10.69
C LEU A 90 -11.73 -2.72 -12.09
N ALA A 91 -11.41 -3.66 -12.98
CA ALA A 91 -11.12 -3.36 -14.38
C ALA A 91 -12.33 -2.69 -15.07
N GLY A 92 -12.09 -1.59 -15.78
CA GLY A 92 -13.14 -0.85 -16.53
C GLY A 92 -13.79 0.30 -15.76
N GLU A 93 -13.44 0.55 -14.50
CA GLU A 93 -13.91 1.74 -13.76
C GLU A 93 -13.14 3.00 -14.17
N ALA A 94 -13.85 4.14 -14.21
CA ALA A 94 -13.26 5.42 -14.58
C ALA A 94 -12.23 5.91 -13.53
N VAL A 95 -11.05 6.31 -14.00
CA VAL A 95 -9.91 6.81 -13.22
C VAL A 95 -10.16 8.25 -12.74
N GLN A 96 -11.25 8.49 -12.01
CA GLN A 96 -11.70 9.88 -11.82
C GLN A 96 -10.85 10.68 -10.81
N ASP A 97 -10.16 10.03 -9.84
CA ASP A 97 -9.43 10.79 -8.79
C ASP A 97 -8.06 10.25 -8.36
N GLN A 98 -7.57 9.13 -8.89
CA GLN A 98 -6.27 8.57 -8.46
C GLN A 98 -5.36 8.24 -9.65
N LYS A 99 -4.17 8.85 -9.66
CA LYS A 99 -3.15 8.69 -10.70
C LYS A 99 -2.50 7.29 -10.78
N ARG A 100 -2.81 6.38 -9.86
CA ARG A 100 -2.24 5.02 -9.79
C ARG A 100 -3.27 4.04 -9.23
N VAL A 101 -4.15 3.58 -10.10
CA VAL A 101 -5.14 2.54 -9.80
C VAL A 101 -4.58 1.20 -10.28
N ALA A 102 -4.60 0.17 -9.43
CA ALA A 102 -4.30 -1.20 -9.85
C ALA A 102 -5.51 -2.12 -9.62
N THR A 103 -5.62 -3.15 -10.44
CA THR A 103 -6.64 -4.18 -10.30
C THR A 103 -6.29 -5.15 -9.17
N PRO A 104 -7.28 -5.87 -8.59
CA PRO A 104 -7.03 -6.93 -7.63
C PRO A 104 -5.96 -7.94 -8.08
N ALA A 105 -6.02 -8.39 -9.35
CA ALA A 105 -5.05 -9.32 -9.89
C ALA A 105 -3.61 -8.77 -9.87
N VAL A 106 -3.43 -7.50 -10.25
CA VAL A 106 -2.12 -6.83 -10.26
C VAL A 106 -1.59 -6.67 -8.83
N ALA A 107 -2.43 -6.27 -7.88
CA ALA A 107 -2.04 -6.11 -6.49
C ALA A 107 -1.59 -7.44 -5.86
N ARG A 108 -2.32 -8.54 -6.13
CA ARG A 108 -1.92 -9.88 -5.70
C ARG A 108 -0.57 -10.28 -6.31
N ALA A 109 -0.39 -10.08 -7.61
CA ALA A 109 0.87 -10.41 -8.29
C ALA A 109 2.05 -9.58 -7.77
N ALA A 110 1.81 -8.37 -7.26
CA ALA A 110 2.82 -7.51 -6.66
C ALA A 110 3.19 -7.93 -5.21
N GLY A 111 2.43 -8.81 -4.58
CA GLY A 111 2.68 -9.31 -3.23
C GLY A 111 1.84 -8.65 -2.14
N ALA A 112 0.68 -8.07 -2.47
CA ALA A 112 -0.29 -7.62 -1.47
C ALA A 112 -1.02 -8.81 -0.83
N ASP A 113 -1.13 -8.82 0.50
CA ASP A 113 -1.88 -9.84 1.25
C ASP A 113 -3.32 -9.40 1.49
N PHE A 114 -3.54 -8.09 1.69
CA PHE A 114 -4.86 -7.51 1.92
C PHE A 114 -5.12 -6.36 0.95
N LEU A 115 -6.32 -6.36 0.36
CA LEU A 115 -6.77 -5.32 -0.57
C LEU A 115 -7.81 -4.44 0.11
N VAL A 116 -7.57 -3.13 0.15
CA VAL A 116 -8.58 -2.18 0.63
C VAL A 116 -9.31 -1.59 -0.56
N VAL A 117 -10.50 -2.15 -0.81
CA VAL A 117 -11.40 -1.76 -1.89
C VAL A 117 -12.54 -0.92 -1.30
N GLY A 118 -12.68 0.31 -1.79
CA GLY A 118 -13.70 1.24 -1.32
C GLY A 118 -14.83 1.40 -2.31
N ARG A 119 -14.77 2.49 -3.10
CA ARG A 119 -15.85 2.94 -3.98
C ARG A 119 -16.34 1.89 -4.99
N SER A 120 -15.46 1.01 -5.47
CA SER A 120 -15.81 -0.09 -6.40
C SER A 120 -16.82 -1.07 -5.81
N ILE A 121 -16.91 -1.18 -4.48
CA ILE A 121 -17.92 -1.98 -3.79
C ILE A 121 -19.03 -1.07 -3.27
N THR A 122 -18.67 -0.02 -2.53
CA THR A 122 -19.66 0.78 -1.78
C THR A 122 -20.56 1.67 -2.64
N ARG A 123 -20.19 1.91 -3.90
CA ARG A 123 -20.99 2.69 -4.87
C ARG A 123 -21.45 1.86 -6.07
N ALA A 124 -21.23 0.55 -6.06
CA ALA A 124 -21.76 -0.33 -7.09
C ALA A 124 -23.29 -0.43 -6.94
N GLU A 125 -23.99 -0.56 -8.07
CA GLU A 125 -25.43 -0.85 -8.09
C GLU A 125 -25.72 -2.18 -7.38
N ASP A 126 -24.83 -3.15 -7.53
CA ASP A 126 -24.84 -4.43 -6.83
C ASP A 126 -23.47 -4.68 -6.16
N PRO A 127 -23.32 -4.38 -4.86
CA PRO A 127 -22.09 -4.61 -4.11
C PRO A 127 -21.68 -6.09 -4.03
N ALA A 128 -22.65 -7.02 -4.04
CA ALA A 128 -22.36 -8.45 -4.00
C ALA A 128 -21.77 -8.91 -5.33
N ALA A 129 -22.35 -8.49 -6.46
CA ALA A 129 -21.79 -8.76 -7.78
C ALA A 129 -20.39 -8.13 -7.95
N ALA A 130 -20.16 -6.92 -7.43
CA ALA A 130 -18.85 -6.30 -7.44
C ALA A 130 -17.81 -7.12 -6.65
N LEU A 131 -18.18 -7.63 -5.48
CA LEU A 131 -17.32 -8.49 -4.67
C LEU A 131 -17.00 -9.80 -5.39
N GLU A 132 -17.98 -10.44 -6.04
CA GLU A 132 -17.76 -11.68 -6.81
C GLU A 132 -16.80 -11.46 -7.99
N ARG A 133 -16.84 -10.29 -8.64
CA ARG A 133 -15.86 -9.94 -9.69
C ARG A 133 -14.45 -9.81 -9.14
N ILE A 134 -14.29 -9.17 -7.98
CA ILE A 134 -12.98 -9.08 -7.30
C ILE A 134 -12.47 -10.48 -6.96
N ARG A 135 -13.34 -11.33 -6.42
CA ARG A 135 -13.01 -12.72 -6.10
C ARG A 135 -12.59 -13.50 -7.34
N ALA A 136 -13.30 -13.35 -8.45
CA ALA A 136 -12.95 -13.99 -9.72
C ALA A 136 -11.57 -13.58 -10.26
N GLU A 137 -11.17 -12.31 -10.11
CA GLU A 137 -9.80 -11.85 -10.47
C GLU A 137 -8.71 -12.45 -9.58
N LEU A 138 -9.04 -12.78 -8.34
CA LEU A 138 -8.13 -13.38 -7.37
C LEU A 138 -8.10 -14.91 -7.46
N GLY A 139 -8.91 -15.54 -8.31
CA GLY A 139 -8.98 -17.01 -8.44
C GLY A 139 -9.35 -17.70 -7.14
#